data_AF-A0A6L9IPJ3-F1
#
_entry.id   AF-A0A6L9IPJ3-F1
#
_cell.length_a   1.000
_cell.length_b   1.000
_cell.length_c   1.000
_cell.angle_alpha   90.00
_cell.angle_beta   90.00
_cell.angle_gamma   90.00
#
_symmetry.space_group_name_H-M   'P 1'
#
loop_
_entity.id
_entity.type
_entity.pdbx_description
1 polymer ?
#
loop_
_entity_poly.entity_id
_entity_poly.type
_entity_poly.pdbx_seq_one_letter_code
_entity_poly.pdbx_strand_id
1 'polypeptide(L)'
;IDRLWALPVIMAVWGNLHAGFSIGFIFLAGFIAGEIFGNLFAPNSDIVVSWRRLRKVALVTAVSVAALVINPYGLQMLLVPFETVGIGALRQFIQEWNSPNFQERQIWPFVGLLFGLIGAVGASKLRLDWTDFLLASGTGFLALLAGRNIAVFAVVATPILTYHLASILTERGWVIRSLRTVSPRIARLNALLVGVVLIGAAARTLIVLDDETVQPAFAETLPIEAAAYIAAQQPAGPMFNSYNWGGYLLWALPDYPVFVDGRTDLYGDTFLIRYLQTTTARPGWRETLDEYGINLVVVENGGGLALQLREEPGWQLDYEDDLAALFVRTGGDVDG
;
A
#
# COMPACT_ATOMS: atom_id res chain seq x y z
N ILE A 1 -15.46 -28.96 10.97
CA ILE A 1 -14.78 -28.53 9.73
C ILE A 1 -13.44 -27.97 10.12
N ASP A 2 -12.36 -28.52 9.58
CA ASP A 2 -11.02 -27.97 9.79
C ASP A 2 -10.82 -26.75 8.89
N ARG A 3 -10.83 -25.57 9.50
CA ARG A 3 -10.82 -24.29 8.78
C ARG A 3 -9.45 -23.98 8.16
N LEU A 4 -8.38 -24.68 8.52
CA LEU A 4 -7.04 -24.45 7.94
C LEU A 4 -7.01 -24.72 6.43
N TRP A 5 -7.80 -25.67 5.95
CA TRP A 5 -7.88 -25.98 4.51
C TRP A 5 -8.59 -24.90 3.68
N ALA A 6 -9.14 -23.85 4.30
CA ALA A 6 -9.56 -22.66 3.57
C ALA A 6 -8.36 -21.82 3.08
N LEU A 7 -7.18 -21.94 3.71
CA LEU A 7 -6.01 -21.12 3.38
C LEU A 7 -5.54 -21.28 1.93
N PRO A 8 -5.43 -22.49 1.35
CA PRO A 8 -5.04 -22.62 -0.05
C PRO A 8 -6.03 -21.97 -1.01
N VAL A 9 -7.34 -22.06 -0.74
CA VAL A 9 -8.37 -21.41 -1.55
C VAL A 9 -8.26 -19.90 -1.43
N ILE A 10 -8.07 -19.38 -0.22
CA ILE A 10 -7.87 -17.95 0.02
C ILE A 10 -6.61 -17.48 -0.71
N MET A 11 -5.49 -18.21 -0.66
CA MET A 11 -4.26 -17.81 -1.35
C MET A 11 -4.40 -17.87 -2.87
N ALA A 12 -5.09 -18.87 -3.43
CA ALA A 12 -5.36 -18.93 -4.86
C ALA A 12 -6.17 -17.71 -5.32
N VAL A 13 -7.24 -17.37 -4.60
CA VAL A 13 -8.05 -16.19 -4.92
C VAL A 13 -7.25 -14.91 -4.71
N TRP A 14 -6.56 -14.77 -3.57
CA TRP A 14 -5.82 -13.55 -3.22
C TRP A 14 -4.66 -13.31 -4.18
N GLY A 15 -3.92 -14.34 -4.59
CA GLY A 15 -2.88 -14.23 -5.60
C GLY A 15 -3.40 -13.65 -6.91
N ASN A 16 -4.61 -14.04 -7.34
CA ASN A 16 -5.22 -13.47 -8.56
C ASN A 16 -5.81 -12.06 -8.38
N LEU A 17 -5.91 -11.55 -7.14
CA LEU A 17 -6.50 -10.24 -6.85
C LEU A 17 -5.46 -9.16 -6.52
N HIS A 18 -4.40 -9.49 -5.76
CA HIS A 18 -3.47 -8.49 -5.26
C HIS A 18 -2.13 -9.10 -4.80
N ALA A 19 -1.00 -8.44 -5.11
CA ALA A 19 0.35 -8.85 -4.68
C ALA A 19 0.59 -8.87 -3.14
N GLY A 20 -0.40 -8.40 -2.38
CA GLY A 20 -0.41 -8.37 -0.92
C GLY A 20 -0.51 -9.74 -0.25
N PHE A 21 -0.76 -10.82 -1.02
CA PHE A 21 -0.80 -12.20 -0.53
C PHE A 21 0.46 -12.59 0.26
N SER A 22 1.60 -11.96 -0.04
CA SER A 22 2.89 -12.16 0.64
C SER A 22 2.80 -11.97 2.15
N ILE A 23 1.97 -11.04 2.64
CA ILE A 23 1.74 -10.81 4.07
C ILE A 23 1.18 -12.07 4.76
N GLY A 24 0.29 -12.80 4.08
CA GLY A 24 -0.26 -14.04 4.60
C GLY A 24 0.82 -15.12 4.82
N PHE A 25 1.81 -15.19 3.93
CA PHE A 25 2.97 -16.08 4.12
C PHE A 25 3.92 -15.60 5.21
N ILE A 26 4.10 -14.29 5.38
CA ILE A 26 4.85 -13.72 6.51
C ILE A 26 4.20 -14.13 7.84
N PHE A 27 2.87 -14.08 7.94
CA PHE A 27 2.16 -14.52 9.14
C PHE A 27 2.29 -16.03 9.37
N LEU A 28 2.12 -16.85 8.34
CA LEU A 28 2.30 -18.29 8.44
C LEU A 28 3.73 -18.67 8.83
N ALA A 29 4.73 -18.01 8.25
CA ALA A 29 6.14 -18.22 8.56
C ALA A 29 6.47 -17.78 9.99
N GLY A 30 6.01 -16.59 10.41
CA GLY A 30 6.18 -16.10 11.77
C GLY A 30 5.51 -16.99 12.82
N PHE A 31 4.31 -17.48 12.52
CA PHE A 31 3.61 -18.46 13.36
C PHE A 31 4.38 -19.78 13.45
N ILE A 32 4.77 -20.37 12.32
CA ILE A 32 5.50 -21.64 12.31
C ILE A 32 6.83 -21.50 13.07
N ALA A 33 7.58 -20.42 12.82
CA ALA A 33 8.82 -20.13 13.53
C ALA A 33 8.55 -19.98 15.02
N GLY A 34 7.58 -19.14 15.41
CA GLY A 34 7.21 -18.91 16.80
C GLY A 34 6.91 -20.19 17.56
N GLU A 35 6.09 -21.06 16.98
CA GLU A 35 5.76 -22.36 17.56
C GLU A 35 6.97 -23.32 17.62
N ILE A 36 7.90 -23.26 16.66
CA ILE A 36 9.17 -24.01 16.75
C ILE A 36 9.98 -23.52 17.95
N PHE A 37 10.17 -22.19 18.09
CA PHE A 37 10.87 -21.61 19.22
C PHE A 37 10.17 -21.95 20.55
N GLY A 38 8.85 -21.86 20.60
CA GLY A 38 8.03 -22.26 21.74
C GLY A 38 8.26 -23.73 22.14
N ASN A 39 8.19 -24.65 21.19
CA ASN A 39 8.43 -26.07 21.45
C ASN A 39 9.88 -26.38 21.86
N LEU A 40 10.87 -25.60 21.41
CA LEU A 40 12.28 -25.81 21.75
C LEU A 40 12.67 -25.22 23.10
N PHE A 41 12.22 -23.99 23.40
CA PHE A 41 12.64 -23.23 24.58
C PHE A 41 11.63 -23.29 25.73
N ALA A 42 10.39 -23.70 25.47
CA ALA A 42 9.34 -23.85 26.47
C ALA A 42 8.44 -25.10 26.21
N PRO A 43 9.03 -26.32 26.12
CA PRO A 43 8.34 -27.54 25.68
C PRO A 43 7.13 -27.97 26.52
N ASN A 44 7.04 -27.51 27.78
CA ASN A 44 5.96 -27.84 28.71
C ASN A 44 4.96 -26.69 28.93
N SER A 45 4.99 -25.67 28.07
CA SER A 45 4.03 -24.57 28.12
C SER A 45 2.68 -25.04 27.59
N ASP A 46 1.59 -24.72 28.29
CA ASP A 46 0.22 -25.02 27.83
C ASP A 46 -0.19 -24.21 26.58
N ILE A 47 0.65 -23.26 26.16
CA ILE A 47 0.39 -22.29 25.09
C ILE A 47 0.91 -22.80 23.74
N VAL A 48 1.87 -23.73 23.71
CA VAL A 48 2.53 -24.15 22.46
C VAL A 48 1.74 -25.22 21.70
N VAL A 49 1.75 -25.12 20.38
CA VAL A 49 1.08 -26.05 19.48
C VAL A 49 1.94 -27.30 19.29
N SER A 50 1.34 -28.47 19.50
CA SER A 50 2.04 -29.76 19.30
C SER A 50 2.68 -29.89 17.91
N TRP A 51 3.84 -30.57 17.83
CA TRP A 51 4.54 -30.88 16.57
C TRP A 51 3.65 -31.48 15.47
N ARG A 52 2.67 -32.31 15.82
CA ARG A 52 1.73 -32.90 14.84
C ARG A 52 0.85 -31.84 14.17
N ARG A 53 0.35 -30.87 14.95
CA ARG A 53 -0.46 -29.76 14.43
C ARG A 53 0.42 -28.76 13.67
N LEU A 54 1.64 -28.52 14.14
CA LEU A 54 2.61 -27.68 13.42
C LEU A 54 2.97 -28.23 12.04
N ARG A 55 3.22 -29.55 11.92
CA ARG A 55 3.41 -30.23 10.63
C ARG A 55 2.22 -30.05 9.69
N LYS A 56 1.01 -30.05 10.24
CA LYS A 56 -0.22 -29.80 9.46
C LYS A 56 -0.28 -28.36 8.97
N VAL A 57 0.07 -27.38 9.80
CA VAL A 57 0.16 -25.97 9.36
C VAL A 57 1.21 -25.82 8.28
N ALA A 58 2.41 -26.40 8.44
CA ALA A 58 3.45 -26.39 7.42
C ALA A 58 2.99 -27.04 6.10
N LEU A 59 2.27 -28.17 6.17
CA LEU A 59 1.67 -28.80 4.98
C LEU A 59 0.64 -27.89 4.31
N VAL A 60 -0.26 -27.28 5.08
CA VAL A 60 -1.27 -26.35 4.55
C VAL A 60 -0.58 -25.14 3.92
N THR A 61 0.48 -24.60 4.53
CA THR A 61 1.29 -23.52 3.95
C THR A 61 1.93 -23.95 2.63
N ALA A 62 2.50 -25.16 2.55
CA ALA A 62 3.08 -25.67 1.31
C ALA A 62 2.03 -25.84 0.20
N VAL A 63 0.83 -26.34 0.54
CA VAL A 63 -0.29 -26.43 -0.40
C VAL A 63 -0.76 -25.03 -0.82
N SER A 64 -0.76 -24.05 0.08
CA SER A 64 -1.09 -22.65 -0.24
C SER A 64 -0.08 -22.01 -1.20
N VAL A 65 1.22 -22.34 -1.09
CA VAL A 65 2.23 -21.90 -2.08
C VAL A 65 1.94 -22.52 -3.44
N ALA A 66 1.62 -23.82 -3.49
CA ALA A 66 1.23 -24.47 -4.74
C ALA A 66 -0.06 -23.87 -5.34
N ALA A 67 -1.01 -23.48 -4.48
CA ALA A 67 -2.25 -22.85 -4.90
C ALA A 67 -2.05 -21.46 -5.52
N LEU A 68 -1.01 -20.71 -5.11
CA LEU A 68 -0.64 -19.47 -5.78
C LEU A 68 -0.31 -19.70 -7.24
N VAL A 69 0.36 -20.80 -7.60
CA VAL A 69 0.75 -21.10 -8.98
C VAL A 69 -0.46 -21.26 -9.92
N ILE A 70 -1.67 -21.42 -9.35
CA ILE A 70 -2.93 -21.45 -10.10
C ILE A 70 -3.36 -20.01 -10.45
N ASN A 71 -2.55 -19.36 -11.28
CA ASN A 71 -2.80 -18.04 -11.86
C ASN A 71 -2.10 -17.91 -13.24
N PRO A 72 -2.43 -16.92 -14.07
CA PRO A 72 -1.83 -16.74 -15.41
C PRO A 72 -0.29 -16.60 -15.44
N TYR A 73 0.32 -16.07 -14.37
CA TYR A 73 1.77 -15.91 -14.20
C TYR A 73 2.48 -17.17 -13.70
N GLY A 74 1.74 -18.19 -13.24
CA GLY A 74 2.30 -19.47 -12.80
C GLY A 74 3.36 -19.31 -11.70
N LEU A 75 4.57 -19.84 -11.96
CA LEU A 75 5.69 -19.79 -11.00
C LEU A 75 6.28 -18.40 -10.81
N GLN A 76 6.14 -17.50 -11.81
CA GLN A 76 6.67 -16.13 -11.71
C GLN A 76 5.99 -15.36 -10.57
N MET A 77 4.76 -15.74 -10.21
CA MET A 77 4.04 -15.12 -9.10
C MET A 77 4.77 -15.24 -7.76
N LEU A 78 5.62 -16.26 -7.58
CA LEU A 78 6.40 -16.43 -6.36
C LEU A 78 7.53 -15.39 -6.25
N LEU A 79 7.93 -14.78 -7.36
CA LEU A 79 9.01 -13.78 -7.42
C LEU A 79 8.50 -12.35 -7.21
N VAL A 80 7.23 -12.08 -7.54
CA VAL A 80 6.62 -10.75 -7.47
C VAL A 80 6.94 -9.99 -6.17
N PRO A 81 6.76 -10.56 -4.95
CA PRO A 81 7.04 -9.82 -3.73
C PRO A 81 8.50 -9.37 -3.59
N PHE A 82 9.44 -10.15 -4.12
CA PHE A 82 10.88 -9.86 -4.07
C PHE A 82 11.26 -8.82 -5.12
N GLU A 83 10.69 -8.91 -6.31
CA GLU A 83 10.85 -7.92 -7.36
C GLU A 83 10.32 -6.56 -6.90
N THR A 84 9.10 -6.51 -6.35
CA THR A 84 8.50 -5.25 -5.87
C THR A 84 9.31 -4.61 -4.73
N VAL A 85 9.81 -5.39 -3.77
CA VAL A 85 10.65 -4.84 -2.67
C VAL A 85 12.04 -4.44 -3.16
N GLY A 86 12.52 -5.04 -4.24
CA GLY A 86 13.80 -4.77 -4.89
C GLY A 86 13.83 -3.46 -5.68
N ILE A 87 12.68 -2.93 -6.10
CA ILE A 87 12.59 -1.69 -6.87
C ILE A 87 13.09 -0.51 -6.04
N GLY A 88 14.33 -0.09 -6.27
CA GLY A 88 14.94 1.03 -5.55
C GLY A 88 14.21 2.36 -5.79
N ALA A 89 13.67 2.52 -7.00
CA ALA A 89 12.86 3.66 -7.41
C ALA A 89 11.60 3.86 -6.55
N LEU A 90 10.94 2.76 -6.14
CA LEU A 90 9.74 2.82 -5.29
C LEU A 90 10.04 3.49 -3.97
N ARG A 91 11.16 3.14 -3.32
CA ARG A 91 11.57 3.73 -2.05
C ARG A 91 11.93 5.21 -2.21
N GLN A 92 12.60 5.57 -3.30
CA GLN A 92 13.09 6.94 -3.46
C GLN A 92 11.98 7.96 -3.78
N PHE A 93 10.89 7.54 -4.42
CA PHE A 93 9.90 8.46 -4.97
C PHE A 93 8.45 8.22 -4.54
N ILE A 94 8.11 7.05 -4.01
CA ILE A 94 6.77 6.78 -3.45
C ILE A 94 6.84 6.82 -1.93
N GLN A 95 6.25 7.85 -1.34
CA GLN A 95 6.29 8.13 0.10
C GLN A 95 5.84 6.93 0.97
N GLU A 96 4.90 6.11 0.48
CA GLU A 96 4.39 4.94 1.20
C GLU A 96 5.44 3.85 1.48
N TRP A 97 6.52 3.84 0.68
CA TRP A 97 7.63 2.91 0.81
C TRP A 97 8.77 3.45 1.70
N ASN A 98 8.69 4.71 2.13
CA ASN A 98 9.61 5.31 3.07
C ASN A 98 9.25 4.99 4.52
N SER A 99 10.25 5.12 5.39
CA SER A 99 10.03 5.12 6.84
C SER A 99 9.03 6.21 7.23
N PRO A 100 8.11 5.93 8.18
CA PRO A 100 7.13 6.91 8.61
C PRO A 100 7.78 8.21 9.12
N ASN A 101 7.24 9.36 8.72
CA ASN A 101 7.62 10.63 9.29
C ASN A 101 6.91 10.84 10.64
N PHE A 102 7.62 10.63 11.74
CA PHE A 102 7.06 10.72 13.10
C PHE A 102 6.62 12.14 13.52
N GLN A 103 6.98 13.17 12.75
CA GLN A 103 6.48 14.54 12.97
C GLN A 103 5.06 14.73 12.45
N GLU A 104 4.60 13.87 11.54
CA GLU A 104 3.24 13.92 11.02
C GLU A 104 2.24 13.35 12.03
N ARG A 105 1.19 14.12 12.32
CA ARG A 105 0.17 13.73 13.32
C ARG A 105 -0.57 12.46 12.94
N GLN A 106 -0.72 12.16 11.64
CA GLN A 106 -1.32 10.90 11.20
C GLN A 106 -0.54 9.65 11.62
N ILE A 107 0.76 9.77 11.94
CA ILE A 107 1.61 8.65 12.37
C ILE A 107 1.52 8.40 13.88
N TRP A 108 1.00 9.36 14.66
CA TRP A 108 0.96 9.24 16.12
C TRP A 108 0.15 8.04 16.66
N PRO A 109 -0.96 7.60 16.04
CA PRO A 109 -1.63 6.37 16.46
C PRO A 109 -0.74 5.13 16.37
N PHE A 110 0.11 5.03 15.34
CA PHE A 110 1.10 3.95 15.23
C PHE A 110 2.13 4.01 16.36
N VAL A 111 2.66 5.20 16.65
CA VAL A 111 3.60 5.43 17.75
C VAL A 111 2.98 5.03 19.09
N GLY A 112 1.74 5.46 19.33
CA GLY A 112 0.97 5.12 20.53
C GLY A 112 0.73 3.62 20.66
N LEU A 113 0.40 2.94 19.55
CA LEU A 113 0.23 1.48 19.54
C LEU A 113 1.54 0.75 19.80
N LEU A 114 2.66 1.19 19.20
CA LEU A 114 3.98 0.60 19.37
C LEU A 114 4.47 0.72 20.82
N PHE A 115 4.48 1.93 21.38
CA PHE A 115 4.89 2.14 22.77
C PHE A 115 3.89 1.59 23.77
N GLY A 116 2.59 1.64 23.45
CA GLY A 116 1.54 1.01 24.25
C GLY A 116 1.74 -0.50 24.34
N LEU A 117 2.07 -1.17 23.23
CA LEU A 117 2.40 -2.60 23.21
C LEU A 117 3.63 -2.90 24.07
N ILE A 118 4.73 -2.17 23.88
CA ILE A 118 5.97 -2.35 24.67
C ILE A 118 5.69 -2.16 26.16
N GLY A 119 4.98 -1.08 26.52
CA GLY A 119 4.62 -0.79 27.91
C GLY A 119 3.69 -1.82 28.52
N ALA A 120 2.68 -2.29 27.78
CA ALA A 120 1.75 -3.31 28.26
C ALA A 120 2.43 -4.67 28.43
N VAL A 121 3.28 -5.09 27.49
CA VAL A 121 4.05 -6.33 27.64
C VAL A 121 5.01 -6.24 28.83
N GLY A 122 5.71 -5.10 29.00
CA GLY A 122 6.65 -4.91 30.11
C GLY A 122 5.99 -4.78 31.48
N ALA A 123 4.77 -4.27 31.57
CA ALA A 123 4.03 -4.10 32.82
C ALA A 123 3.14 -5.30 33.19
N SER A 124 2.86 -6.20 32.25
CA SER A 124 2.05 -7.39 32.45
C SER A 124 2.87 -8.51 33.10
N LYS A 125 2.25 -9.32 33.97
CA LYS A 125 2.87 -10.55 34.50
C LYS A 125 2.84 -11.71 33.50
N LEU A 126 2.09 -11.57 32.40
CA LEU A 126 2.01 -12.59 31.36
C LEU A 126 3.30 -12.60 30.56
N ARG A 127 3.79 -13.80 30.26
CA ARG A 127 4.90 -13.96 29.32
C ARG A 127 4.39 -13.73 27.89
N LEU A 128 5.17 -12.99 27.11
CA LEU A 128 4.96 -12.89 25.67
C LEU A 128 5.35 -14.22 25.03
N ASP A 129 4.44 -14.81 24.26
CA ASP A 129 4.73 -16.03 23.52
C ASP A 129 5.70 -15.75 22.36
N TRP A 130 6.45 -16.78 21.91
CA TRP A 130 7.39 -16.66 20.81
C TRP A 130 6.71 -16.30 19.49
N THR A 131 5.49 -16.78 19.24
CA THR A 131 4.70 -16.41 18.06
C THR A 131 4.34 -14.94 18.10
N ASP A 132 3.81 -14.47 19.23
CA ASP A 132 3.45 -13.06 19.42
C ASP A 132 4.68 -12.15 19.31
N PHE A 133 5.81 -12.56 19.89
CA PHE A 133 7.08 -11.85 19.80
C PHE A 133 7.55 -11.73 18.35
N LEU A 134 7.65 -12.83 17.61
CA LEU A 134 8.16 -12.81 16.23
C LEU A 134 7.22 -12.05 15.29
N LEU A 135 5.91 -12.21 15.43
CA LEU A 135 4.95 -11.48 14.62
C LEU A 135 4.98 -9.99 14.95
N ALA A 136 4.96 -9.60 16.23
CA ALA A 136 4.93 -8.19 16.62
C ALA A 136 6.25 -7.47 16.29
N SER A 137 7.39 -8.10 16.56
CA SER A 137 8.71 -7.52 16.25
C SER A 137 8.96 -7.48 14.75
N GLY A 138 8.62 -8.55 14.01
CA GLY A 138 8.78 -8.60 12.56
C GLY A 138 7.89 -7.60 11.83
N THR A 139 6.59 -7.55 12.16
CA THR A 139 5.68 -6.56 11.55
C THR A 139 5.97 -5.14 12.01
N GLY A 140 6.40 -4.95 13.26
CA GLY A 140 6.85 -3.65 13.77
C GLY A 140 8.08 -3.15 13.03
N PHE A 141 9.08 -4.01 12.79
CA PHE A 141 10.24 -3.68 11.97
C PHE A 141 9.83 -3.29 10.54
N LEU A 142 8.94 -4.05 9.91
CA LEU A 142 8.43 -3.72 8.57
C LEU A 142 7.68 -2.38 8.53
N ALA A 143 6.92 -2.05 9.59
CA ALA A 143 6.21 -0.77 9.73
C ALA A 143 7.16 0.42 9.92
N LEU A 144 8.29 0.22 10.60
CA LEU A 144 9.34 1.23 10.72
C LEU A 144 10.12 1.41 9.41
N LEU A 145 10.26 0.34 8.62
CA LEU A 145 10.93 0.39 7.32
C LEU A 145 10.08 1.07 6.25
N ALA A 146 8.77 0.83 6.22
CA ALA A 146 7.85 1.42 5.27
C ALA A 146 6.46 1.68 5.87
N GLY A 147 5.97 2.92 5.74
CA GLY A 147 4.71 3.37 6.33
C GLY A 147 3.48 2.55 5.94
N ARG A 148 3.44 2.01 4.72
CA ARG A 148 2.37 1.11 4.27
C ARG A 148 2.18 -0.15 5.14
N ASN A 149 3.22 -0.58 5.86
CA ASN A 149 3.15 -1.78 6.71
C ASN A 149 2.60 -1.50 8.12
N ILE A 150 2.31 -0.23 8.46
CA ILE A 150 1.71 0.15 9.76
C ILE A 150 0.40 -0.61 10.01
N ALA A 151 -0.44 -0.75 9.00
CA ALA A 151 -1.71 -1.47 9.12
C ALA A 151 -1.50 -2.95 9.45
N VAL A 152 -0.47 -3.58 8.87
CA VAL A 152 -0.12 -4.98 9.13
C VAL A 152 0.36 -5.16 10.57
N PHE A 153 1.19 -4.25 11.06
CA PHE A 153 1.58 -4.23 12.48
C PHE A 153 0.37 -4.05 13.38
N ALA A 154 -0.57 -3.16 13.05
CA ALA A 154 -1.74 -2.93 13.87
C ALA A 154 -2.59 -4.19 14.05
N VAL A 155 -2.80 -4.97 12.99
CA VAL A 155 -3.53 -6.25 13.04
C VAL A 155 -2.90 -7.23 14.03
N VAL A 156 -1.58 -7.28 14.11
CA VAL A 156 -0.85 -8.16 15.04
C VAL A 156 -0.79 -7.58 16.45
N ALA A 157 -0.46 -6.30 16.58
CA ALA A 157 -0.22 -5.63 17.85
C ALA A 157 -1.50 -5.48 18.69
N THR A 158 -2.66 -5.22 18.07
CA THR A 158 -3.92 -4.99 18.79
C THR A 158 -4.34 -6.16 19.70
N PRO A 159 -4.43 -7.43 19.24
CA PRO A 159 -4.80 -8.54 20.12
C PRO A 159 -3.78 -8.76 21.24
N ILE A 160 -2.48 -8.64 20.96
CA ILE A 160 -1.41 -8.79 21.96
C ILE A 160 -1.52 -7.70 23.02
N LEU A 161 -1.61 -6.43 22.61
CA LEU A 161 -1.81 -5.28 23.49
C LEU A 161 -3.06 -5.49 24.37
N THR A 162 -4.17 -5.89 23.77
CA THR A 162 -5.44 -6.09 24.48
C THR A 162 -5.31 -7.19 25.54
N TYR A 163 -4.65 -8.29 25.21
CA TYR A 163 -4.43 -9.41 26.13
C TYR A 163 -3.58 -9.00 27.34
N HIS A 164 -2.45 -8.32 27.12
CA HIS A 164 -1.59 -7.84 28.19
C HIS A 164 -2.25 -6.74 29.03
N LEU A 165 -2.96 -5.80 28.39
CA LEU A 165 -3.69 -4.73 29.07
C LEU A 165 -4.82 -5.30 29.96
N ALA A 166 -5.54 -6.31 29.47
CA ALA A 166 -6.58 -6.98 30.25
C ALA A 166 -5.99 -7.64 31.52
N SER A 167 -4.80 -8.24 31.43
CA SER A 167 -4.11 -8.76 32.62
C SER A 167 -3.80 -7.65 33.63
N ILE A 168 -3.22 -6.54 33.18
CA ILE A 168 -2.85 -5.41 34.04
C ILE A 168 -4.09 -4.84 34.75
N LEU A 169 -5.19 -4.66 34.03
CA LEU A 169 -6.44 -4.15 34.60
C LEU A 169 -7.05 -5.13 35.60
N THR A 170 -7.05 -6.42 35.27
CA THR A 170 -7.57 -7.47 36.16
C THR A 170 -6.78 -7.54 37.47
N GLU A 171 -5.46 -7.40 37.41
CA GLU A 171 -4.61 -7.31 38.61
C GLU A 171 -4.90 -6.07 39.46
N ARG A 172 -5.38 -4.98 38.86
CA ARG A 172 -5.84 -3.77 39.56
C ARG A 172 -7.28 -3.86 40.06
N GLY A 173 -7.87 -5.05 40.05
CA GLY A 173 -9.23 -5.31 40.56
C GLY A 173 -10.34 -5.04 39.55
N TRP A 174 -10.03 -4.78 38.28
CA TRP A 174 -11.06 -4.63 37.25
C TRP A 174 -11.61 -5.99 36.85
N VAL A 175 -12.92 -6.12 36.79
CA VAL A 175 -13.56 -7.38 36.40
C VAL A 175 -13.83 -7.36 34.89
N ILE A 176 -12.86 -7.81 34.10
CA ILE A 176 -13.02 -7.96 32.65
C ILE A 176 -13.65 -9.33 32.36
N ARG A 177 -14.97 -9.37 32.17
CA ARG A 177 -15.68 -10.60 31.77
C ARG A 177 -15.75 -10.70 30.25
N SER A 178 -15.10 -11.70 29.69
CA SER A 178 -15.36 -12.14 28.31
C SER A 178 -16.82 -12.58 28.21
N LEU A 179 -17.61 -11.83 27.44
CA LEU A 179 -19.01 -12.12 27.19
C LEU A 179 -19.08 -13.26 26.16
N ARG A 180 -19.27 -14.50 26.64
CA ARG A 180 -19.44 -15.68 25.77
C ARG A 180 -20.78 -15.68 25.02
N THR A 181 -21.78 -14.96 25.55
CA THR A 181 -23.09 -14.81 24.94
C THR A 181 -23.41 -13.32 24.80
N VAL A 182 -23.81 -12.91 23.60
CA VAL A 182 -24.20 -11.54 23.31
C VAL A 182 -25.58 -11.31 23.93
N SER A 183 -25.67 -10.50 24.98
CA SER A 183 -26.97 -10.13 25.56
C SER A 183 -27.79 -9.31 24.56
N PRO A 184 -29.13 -9.28 24.63
CA PRO A 184 -29.95 -8.42 23.77
C PRO A 184 -29.61 -6.93 23.87
N ARG A 185 -29.00 -6.48 24.98
CA ARG A 185 -28.51 -5.10 25.12
C ARG A 185 -27.24 -4.87 24.32
N ILE A 186 -26.29 -5.81 24.39
CA ILE A 186 -25.03 -5.74 23.61
C ILE A 186 -25.33 -5.93 22.13
N ALA A 187 -26.26 -6.82 21.77
CA ALA A 187 -26.70 -6.99 20.39
C ALA A 187 -27.29 -5.68 19.83
N ARG A 188 -28.13 -4.99 20.62
CA ARG A 188 -28.65 -3.66 20.24
C ARG A 188 -27.56 -2.60 20.15
N LEU A 189 -26.60 -2.58 21.08
CA LEU A 189 -25.47 -1.67 21.01
C LEU A 189 -24.60 -1.94 19.77
N ASN A 190 -24.27 -3.20 19.50
CA ASN A 190 -23.51 -3.58 18.31
C ASN A 190 -24.28 -3.25 17.03
N ALA A 191 -25.59 -3.49 17.00
CA ALA A 191 -26.44 -3.10 15.87
C ALA A 191 -26.50 -1.58 15.70
N LEU A 192 -26.55 -0.82 16.78
CA LEU A 192 -26.45 0.64 16.75
C LEU A 192 -25.08 1.09 16.23
N LEU A 193 -23.98 0.53 16.72
CA LEU A 193 -22.63 0.86 16.27
C LEU A 193 -22.44 0.53 14.79
N VAL A 194 -22.88 -0.66 14.35
CA VAL A 194 -22.89 -1.04 12.94
C VAL A 194 -23.79 -0.09 12.14
N GLY A 195 -24.97 0.25 12.65
CA GLY A 195 -25.87 1.22 12.03
C GLY A 195 -25.22 2.60 11.86
N VAL A 196 -24.53 3.12 12.88
CA VAL A 196 -23.78 4.37 12.82
C VAL A 196 -22.66 4.29 11.80
N VAL A 197 -21.90 3.19 11.77
CA VAL A 197 -20.84 2.98 10.77
C VAL A 197 -21.43 2.91 9.36
N LEU A 198 -22.54 2.19 9.15
CA LEU A 198 -23.20 2.07 7.86
C LEU A 198 -23.83 3.39 7.40
N ILE A 199 -24.45 4.15 8.31
CA ILE A 199 -24.99 5.49 8.02
C ILE A 199 -23.84 6.45 7.70
N GLY A 200 -22.75 6.43 8.47
CA GLY A 200 -21.57 7.24 8.20
C GLY A 200 -20.90 6.89 6.88
N ALA A 201 -20.80 5.59 6.56
CA ALA A 201 -20.30 5.11 5.28
C ALA A 201 -21.23 5.53 4.13
N ALA A 202 -22.54 5.34 4.26
CA ALA A 202 -23.52 5.76 3.26
C ALA A 202 -23.52 7.29 3.07
N ALA A 203 -23.47 8.07 4.15
CA ALA A 203 -23.36 9.53 4.08
C ALA A 203 -22.06 9.94 3.37
N ARG A 204 -20.92 9.32 3.70
CA ARG A 204 -19.65 9.58 3.01
C ARG A 204 -19.73 9.18 1.53
N THR A 205 -20.35 8.05 1.20
CA THR A 205 -20.57 7.64 -0.20
C THR A 205 -21.46 8.63 -0.94
N LEU A 206 -22.57 9.09 -0.34
CA LEU A 206 -23.44 10.10 -0.95
C LEU A 206 -22.72 11.43 -1.15
N ILE A 207 -21.88 11.84 -0.20
CA ILE A 207 -21.01 13.03 -0.32
C ILE A 207 -19.97 12.85 -1.44
N VAL A 208 -19.39 11.65 -1.59
CA VAL A 208 -18.38 11.36 -2.62
C VAL A 208 -19.00 11.10 -4.00
N LEU A 209 -20.31 10.85 -4.07
CA LEU A 209 -21.05 10.78 -5.34
C LEU A 209 -21.55 12.16 -5.79
N ASP A 210 -21.45 13.17 -4.94
CA ASP A 210 -21.83 14.54 -5.28
C ASP A 210 -20.65 15.25 -5.95
N ASP A 211 -20.79 15.51 -7.25
CA ASP A 211 -19.75 16.13 -8.06
C ASP A 211 -19.34 17.51 -7.50
N GLU A 212 -20.28 18.31 -6.99
CA GLU A 212 -19.99 19.63 -6.42
C GLU A 212 -19.05 19.54 -5.21
N THR A 213 -19.14 18.48 -4.42
CA THR A 213 -18.28 18.28 -3.26
C THR A 213 -16.91 17.69 -3.62
N VAL A 214 -16.82 16.89 -4.67
CA VAL A 214 -15.60 16.16 -5.03
C VAL A 214 -14.72 16.92 -6.01
N GLN A 215 -15.30 17.66 -6.94
CA GLN A 215 -14.56 18.42 -7.96
C GLN A 215 -13.50 19.36 -7.36
N PRO A 216 -13.77 20.12 -6.27
CA PRO A 216 -12.73 20.94 -5.64
C PRO A 216 -11.55 20.11 -5.11
N ALA A 217 -11.83 18.97 -4.47
CA ALA A 217 -10.79 18.10 -3.92
C ALA A 217 -9.96 17.43 -5.03
N PHE A 218 -10.57 17.11 -6.17
CA PHE A 218 -9.85 16.64 -7.34
C PHE A 218 -9.01 17.77 -7.97
N ALA A 219 -9.54 18.98 -8.08
CA ALA A 219 -8.81 20.13 -8.63
C ALA A 219 -7.56 20.48 -7.80
N GLU A 220 -7.54 20.17 -6.50
CA GLU A 220 -6.36 20.35 -5.64
C GLU A 220 -5.21 19.37 -5.96
N THR A 221 -5.46 18.24 -6.62
CA THR A 221 -4.47 17.15 -6.75
C THR A 221 -4.32 16.57 -8.15
N LEU A 222 -5.31 16.75 -9.01
CA LEU A 222 -5.38 16.20 -10.37
C LEU A 222 -5.38 17.35 -11.40
N PRO A 223 -4.78 17.14 -12.58
CA PRO A 223 -4.65 18.17 -13.62
C PRO A 223 -5.94 18.29 -14.43
N ILE A 224 -7.05 18.68 -13.77
CA ILE A 224 -8.38 18.73 -14.41
C ILE A 224 -8.38 19.76 -15.55
N GLU A 225 -7.91 20.97 -15.27
CA GLU A 225 -7.90 22.05 -16.25
C GLU A 225 -6.92 21.78 -17.39
N ALA A 226 -5.72 21.26 -17.08
CA ALA A 226 -4.76 20.80 -18.09
C ALA A 226 -5.35 19.70 -18.99
N ALA A 227 -6.07 18.73 -18.43
CA ALA A 227 -6.73 17.69 -19.22
C ALA A 227 -7.84 18.27 -20.11
N ALA A 228 -8.65 19.19 -19.58
CA ALA A 228 -9.68 19.88 -20.37
C ALA A 228 -9.06 20.70 -21.52
N TYR A 229 -7.91 21.33 -21.28
CA TYR A 229 -7.16 22.05 -22.30
C TYR A 229 -6.66 21.11 -23.42
N ILE A 230 -6.07 19.96 -23.07
CA ILE A 230 -5.63 18.95 -24.06
C ILE A 230 -6.81 18.45 -24.88
N ALA A 231 -7.94 18.14 -24.25
CA ALA A 231 -9.14 17.69 -24.95
C ALA A 231 -9.67 18.74 -25.94
N ALA A 232 -9.54 20.03 -25.61
CA ALA A 232 -10.01 21.13 -26.45
C ALA A 232 -9.05 21.47 -27.60
N GLN A 233 -7.75 21.52 -27.35
CA GLN A 233 -6.75 21.93 -28.36
C GLN A 233 -6.22 20.76 -29.19
N GLN A 234 -6.35 19.55 -28.68
CA GLN A 234 -5.83 18.33 -29.28
C GLN A 234 -4.36 18.44 -29.76
N PRO A 235 -3.39 18.79 -28.88
CA PRO A 235 -1.99 18.85 -29.26
C PRO A 235 -1.53 17.51 -29.86
N ALA A 236 -0.74 17.56 -30.92
CA ALA A 236 -0.35 16.36 -31.65
C ALA A 236 0.83 15.63 -30.98
N GLY A 237 0.77 14.29 -31.03
CA GLY A 237 1.90 13.41 -30.75
C GLY A 237 1.93 12.79 -29.35
N PRO A 238 2.94 11.94 -29.08
CA PRO A 238 3.05 11.19 -27.85
C PRO A 238 3.23 12.08 -26.61
N MET A 239 2.53 11.72 -25.53
CA MET A 239 2.55 12.44 -24.26
C MET A 239 3.53 11.82 -23.27
N PHE A 240 4.34 12.65 -22.62
CA PHE A 240 5.04 12.34 -21.38
C PHE A 240 4.30 12.99 -20.21
N ASN A 241 3.76 12.19 -19.28
CA ASN A 241 2.96 12.70 -18.18
C ASN A 241 3.62 12.45 -16.80
N SER A 242 3.20 13.22 -15.80
CA SER A 242 3.50 12.90 -14.40
C SER A 242 2.91 11.54 -14.01
N TYR A 243 3.73 10.76 -13.30
CA TYR A 243 3.38 9.50 -12.65
C TYR A 243 2.12 9.58 -11.81
N ASN A 244 1.96 10.66 -11.04
CA ASN A 244 0.82 10.84 -10.13
C ASN A 244 -0.50 11.06 -10.88
N TRP A 245 -0.43 11.47 -12.15
CA TRP A 245 -1.58 11.83 -12.96
C TRP A 245 -1.92 10.81 -14.04
N GLY A 246 -1.06 9.83 -14.30
CA GLY A 246 -1.26 8.86 -15.37
C GLY A 246 -2.60 8.12 -15.30
N GLY A 247 -3.03 7.72 -14.11
CA GLY A 247 -4.33 7.06 -13.95
C GLY A 247 -5.52 7.98 -14.30
N TYR A 248 -5.45 9.26 -13.92
CA TYR A 248 -6.47 10.25 -14.25
C TYR A 248 -6.46 10.60 -15.73
N LEU A 249 -5.28 10.87 -16.31
CA LEU A 249 -5.13 11.21 -17.72
C LEU A 249 -5.57 10.06 -18.62
N LEU A 250 -5.30 8.80 -18.24
CA LEU A 250 -5.81 7.63 -18.96
C LEU A 250 -7.35 7.60 -19.02
N TRP A 251 -8.02 8.07 -17.97
CA TRP A 251 -9.49 8.14 -17.92
C TRP A 251 -10.04 9.38 -18.64
N ALA A 252 -9.45 10.55 -18.42
CA ALA A 252 -9.91 11.83 -18.96
C ALA A 252 -9.56 12.02 -20.45
N LEU A 253 -8.46 11.41 -20.91
CA LEU A 253 -7.91 11.54 -22.25
C LEU A 253 -7.62 10.14 -22.84
N PRO A 254 -8.66 9.34 -23.12
CA PRO A 254 -8.48 7.96 -23.60
C PRO A 254 -7.75 7.87 -24.95
N ASP A 255 -7.77 8.95 -25.73
CA ASP A 255 -7.08 9.04 -27.02
C ASP A 255 -5.59 9.39 -26.91
N TYR A 256 -5.11 9.74 -25.71
CA TYR A 256 -3.71 10.05 -25.42
C TYR A 256 -3.09 8.96 -24.56
N PRO A 257 -2.26 8.07 -25.15
CA PRO A 257 -1.52 7.07 -24.37
C PRO A 257 -0.64 7.76 -23.32
N VAL A 258 -0.78 7.33 -22.07
CA VAL A 258 0.07 7.79 -20.96
C VAL A 258 1.44 7.12 -21.04
N PHE A 259 2.49 7.87 -20.73
CA PHE A 259 3.86 7.37 -20.64
C PHE A 259 4.03 6.45 -19.42
N VAL A 260 3.42 6.83 -18.29
CA VAL A 260 3.48 6.08 -17.04
C VAL A 260 2.24 6.33 -16.18
N ASP A 261 1.87 5.38 -15.32
CA ASP A 261 0.86 5.55 -14.28
C ASP A 261 1.23 4.82 -12.97
N GLY A 262 0.31 4.87 -12.00
CA GLY A 262 0.49 4.33 -10.65
C GLY A 262 0.76 2.82 -10.53
N ARG A 263 0.65 2.05 -11.62
CA ARG A 263 0.85 0.58 -11.65
C ARG A 263 2.34 0.24 -11.78
N THR A 264 3.13 0.62 -10.77
CA THR A 264 4.60 0.57 -10.81
C THR A 264 5.16 -0.82 -11.11
N ASP A 265 4.45 -1.86 -10.68
CA ASP A 265 4.78 -3.27 -10.89
C ASP A 265 4.82 -3.68 -12.37
N LEU A 266 4.22 -2.89 -13.27
CA LEU A 266 4.21 -3.17 -14.71
C LEU A 266 5.41 -2.61 -15.48
N TYR A 267 6.14 -1.64 -14.92
CA TYR A 267 7.13 -0.86 -15.66
C TYR A 267 8.58 -1.34 -15.47
N GLY A 268 8.89 -1.98 -14.33
CA GLY A 268 10.24 -2.47 -14.00
C GLY A 268 11.27 -1.36 -13.71
N ASP A 269 12.38 -1.74 -13.08
CA ASP A 269 13.35 -0.79 -12.51
C ASP A 269 14.00 0.12 -13.54
N THR A 270 14.46 -0.45 -14.66
CA THR A 270 15.20 0.30 -15.68
C THR A 270 14.37 1.43 -16.27
N PHE A 271 13.10 1.16 -16.58
CA PHE A 271 12.17 2.16 -17.08
C PHE A 271 11.88 3.21 -16.02
N LEU A 272 11.54 2.81 -14.79
CA LEU A 272 11.19 3.74 -13.73
C LEU A 272 12.35 4.66 -13.37
N ILE A 273 13.58 4.14 -13.30
CA ILE A 273 14.78 4.96 -13.06
C ILE A 273 14.95 5.98 -14.19
N ARG A 274 14.78 5.57 -15.46
CA ARG A 274 14.86 6.49 -16.61
C ARG A 274 13.76 7.56 -16.55
N TYR A 275 12.52 7.17 -16.25
CA TYR A 275 11.42 8.11 -16.04
C TYR A 275 11.75 9.12 -14.94
N LEU A 276 12.28 8.65 -13.81
CA LEU A 276 12.65 9.50 -12.67
C LEU A 276 13.81 10.45 -12.99
N GLN A 277 14.80 9.98 -13.75
CA GLN A 277 15.86 10.85 -14.28
C GLN A 277 15.27 11.94 -15.17
N THR A 278 14.33 11.58 -16.04
CA THR A 278 13.67 12.51 -16.97
C THR A 278 12.83 13.54 -16.25
N THR A 279 11.92 13.12 -15.36
CA THR A 279 11.02 14.03 -14.62
C THR A 279 11.76 14.98 -13.68
N THR A 280 12.99 14.63 -13.25
CA THR A 280 13.86 15.48 -12.43
C THR A 280 14.93 16.23 -13.25
N ALA A 281 14.83 16.22 -14.58
CA ALA A 281 15.76 16.85 -15.51
C ALA A 281 17.24 16.46 -15.30
N ARG A 282 17.51 15.23 -14.85
CA ARG A 282 18.88 14.70 -14.74
C ARG A 282 19.45 14.38 -16.14
N PRO A 283 20.78 14.29 -16.29
CA PRO A 283 21.40 13.91 -17.57
C PRO A 283 20.74 12.66 -18.17
N GLY A 284 20.41 12.70 -19.47
CA GLY A 284 19.64 11.64 -20.16
C GLY A 284 18.17 11.98 -20.43
N TRP A 285 17.66 13.10 -19.90
CA TRP A 285 16.25 13.46 -20.04
C TRP A 285 15.85 13.80 -21.48
N ARG A 286 16.70 14.50 -22.25
CA ARG A 286 16.44 14.86 -23.66
C ARG A 286 16.40 13.61 -24.52
N GLU A 287 17.38 12.76 -24.34
CA GLU A 287 17.52 11.48 -25.04
C GLU A 287 16.29 10.61 -24.79
N THR A 288 15.71 10.65 -23.59
CA THR A 288 14.46 9.95 -23.29
C THR A 288 13.30 10.56 -24.06
N LEU A 289 13.11 11.88 -24.05
CA LEU A 289 12.01 12.51 -24.82
C LEU A 289 12.14 12.23 -26.32
N ASP A 290 13.37 12.25 -26.85
CA ASP A 290 13.65 12.01 -28.26
C ASP A 290 13.46 10.54 -28.66
N GLU A 291 13.94 9.59 -27.84
CA GLU A 291 13.83 8.14 -28.09
C GLU A 291 12.36 7.71 -28.18
N TYR A 292 11.49 8.28 -27.34
CA TYR A 292 10.07 7.99 -27.34
C TYR A 292 9.25 8.93 -28.27
N GLY A 293 9.91 9.85 -28.98
CA GLY A 293 9.26 10.80 -29.88
C GLY A 293 8.22 11.68 -29.18
N ILE A 294 8.48 12.06 -27.93
CA ILE A 294 7.55 12.86 -27.13
C ILE A 294 7.41 14.25 -27.74
N ASN A 295 6.16 14.65 -27.98
CA ASN A 295 5.81 15.98 -28.50
C ASN A 295 4.95 16.79 -27.54
N LEU A 296 4.41 16.15 -26.50
CA LEU A 296 3.58 16.75 -25.48
C LEU A 296 4.11 16.35 -24.09
N VAL A 297 4.40 17.31 -23.21
CA VAL A 297 4.81 17.04 -21.83
C VAL A 297 3.79 17.65 -20.87
N VAL A 298 3.31 16.86 -19.91
CA VAL A 298 2.30 17.26 -18.90
C VAL A 298 2.80 16.87 -17.52
N VAL A 299 3.36 17.83 -16.78
CA VAL A 299 4.03 17.56 -15.49
C VAL A 299 3.70 18.62 -14.45
N GLU A 300 4.06 18.36 -13.19
CA GLU A 300 3.92 19.34 -12.11
C GLU A 300 4.63 20.65 -12.47
N ASN A 301 3.95 21.79 -12.30
CA ASN A 301 4.47 23.10 -12.70
C ASN A 301 5.84 23.40 -12.04
N GLY A 302 5.99 23.11 -10.74
CA GLY A 302 7.25 23.25 -10.01
C GLY A 302 8.25 22.11 -10.19
N GLY A 303 7.97 21.14 -11.07
CA GLY A 303 8.80 19.96 -11.28
C GLY A 303 10.11 20.27 -12.01
N GLY A 304 11.13 19.44 -11.78
CA GLY A 304 12.46 19.64 -12.39
C GLY A 304 12.42 19.68 -13.92
N LEU A 305 11.63 18.80 -14.56
CA LEU A 305 11.46 18.81 -16.01
C LEU A 305 10.74 20.06 -16.52
N ALA A 306 9.69 20.54 -15.83
CA ALA A 306 8.99 21.76 -16.21
C ALA A 306 9.92 22.98 -16.20
N LEU A 307 10.71 23.14 -15.14
CA LEU A 307 11.68 24.22 -15.02
C LEU A 307 12.69 24.20 -16.18
N GLN A 308 13.19 23.01 -16.53
CA GLN A 308 14.17 22.87 -17.60
C GLN A 308 13.55 23.14 -18.99
N LEU A 309 12.33 22.68 -19.25
CA LEU A 309 11.65 22.85 -20.53
C LEU A 309 11.30 24.31 -20.85
N ARG A 310 11.13 25.17 -19.84
CA ARG A 310 10.94 26.61 -20.05
C ARG A 310 12.14 27.30 -20.70
N GLU A 311 13.33 26.75 -20.51
CA GLU A 311 14.58 27.28 -21.06
C GLU A 311 15.08 26.45 -22.26
N GLU A 312 14.41 25.35 -22.61
CA GLU A 312 14.85 24.43 -23.64
C GLU A 312 14.47 24.91 -25.05
N PRO A 313 15.44 25.10 -25.95
CA PRO A 313 15.13 25.36 -27.36
C PRO A 313 14.36 24.19 -27.99
N GLY A 314 13.31 24.50 -28.77
CA GLY A 314 12.48 23.47 -29.41
C GLY A 314 11.33 22.96 -28.54
N TRP A 315 11.12 23.55 -27.36
CA TRP A 315 9.92 23.38 -26.56
C TRP A 315 9.27 24.73 -26.28
N GLN A 316 7.94 24.75 -26.25
CA GLN A 316 7.15 25.93 -25.92
C GLN A 316 6.14 25.57 -24.84
N LEU A 317 6.03 26.44 -23.84
CA LEU A 317 4.95 26.38 -22.86
C LEU A 317 3.63 26.74 -23.54
N ASP A 318 2.68 25.81 -23.54
CA ASP A 318 1.39 25.95 -24.19
C ASP A 318 0.26 26.20 -23.18
N TYR A 319 0.37 25.62 -21.98
CA TYR A 319 -0.57 25.82 -20.88
C TYR A 319 0.12 25.77 -19.52
N GLU A 320 -0.36 26.56 -18.55
CA GLU A 320 0.14 26.60 -17.17
C GLU A 320 -0.98 26.98 -16.20
N ASP A 321 -1.07 26.24 -15.09
CA ASP A 321 -1.84 26.59 -13.89
C ASP A 321 -0.98 26.37 -12.62
N ASP A 322 -1.56 26.54 -11.42
CA ASP A 322 -0.85 26.37 -10.15
C ASP A 322 -0.27 24.96 -9.94
N LEU A 323 -0.86 23.94 -10.57
CA LEU A 323 -0.55 22.52 -10.42
C LEU A 323 0.29 21.98 -11.59
N ALA A 324 -0.07 22.29 -12.83
CA ALA A 324 0.40 21.66 -14.05
C ALA A 324 1.01 22.66 -15.04
N ALA A 325 2.04 22.20 -15.74
CA ALA A 325 2.61 22.87 -16.90
C ALA A 325 2.63 21.91 -18.10
N LEU A 326 2.25 22.46 -19.25
CA LEU A 326 2.11 21.74 -20.50
C LEU A 326 3.05 22.33 -21.55
N PHE A 327 3.88 21.48 -22.15
CA PHE A 327 4.85 21.88 -23.16
C PHE A 327 4.61 21.11 -24.45
N VAL A 328 4.71 21.83 -25.56
CA VAL A 328 4.65 21.27 -26.92
C VAL A 328 5.98 21.46 -27.62
N ARG A 329 6.39 20.47 -28.41
CA ARG A 329 7.66 20.52 -29.15
C ARG A 329 7.51 21.44 -30.36
N THR A 330 8.33 22.49 -30.44
CA THR A 330 8.40 23.43 -31.55
C THR A 330 9.49 23.03 -32.53
N GLY A 331 9.20 22.06 -33.39
CA GLY A 331 10.15 21.60 -34.40
C GLY A 331 9.99 20.13 -34.76
N GLY A 332 9.09 19.89 -35.71
CA GLY A 332 9.03 18.69 -36.52
C GLY A 332 8.25 19.06 -37.77
N ASP A 333 8.92 19.11 -38.92
CA ASP A 333 8.24 19.17 -40.21
C ASP A 333 7.20 18.05 -40.23
N VAL A 334 5.94 18.45 -40.37
CA VAL A 334 4.87 17.53 -40.76
C VAL A 334 5.14 17.23 -42.23
N ASP A 335 6.05 16.30 -42.50
CA ASP A 335 6.11 15.67 -43.82
C ASP A 335 4.77 14.94 -44.00
N GLY A 336 3.98 15.45 -44.95
CA GLY A 336 2.67 14.94 -45.33
C GLY A 336 2.70 13.63 -46.10
#